data_AF-A0A284RL52-F1
#
_entry.id   AF-A0A284RL52-F1
#
_cell.length_a   1.000
_cell.length_b   1.000
_cell.length_c   1.000
_cell.angle_alpha   90.00
_cell.angle_beta   90.00
_cell.angle_gamma   90.00
#
_symmetry.space_group_name_H-M   'P 1'
#
loop_
_entity.id
_entity.type
_entity.pdbx_description
1 polymer ?
#
loop_
_entity_poly.entity_id
_entity_poly.type
_entity_poly.pdbx_seq_one_letter_code
_entity_poly.pdbx_strand_id
1 'polypeptide(L)'
;MADVKIFLKPRPISPILETYGPFFADYETIPCDATEVYTIHSPALSAALSTLFNDFIPSLSVEVPDPSKFDRSAWPDLLELARTKISFSLDLRILCEDHGVRLSLGDRAPVPPPRDMRGPRWSPEWYKLVLSIRGRGDIELRDKSRDTELELFVWVYMQHTIDKWAMIWRFFYVEMLKLTDPIAPARLPSCCIESSSLFDLLSSKALAAASALASVFTVETSTSDNDPSLLSPSSNNGSYATDSISSSRVGDLDDEDTNSSGPLRHRNLVVANL
;
A
#
# COMPACT_ATOMS: atom_id res chain seq x y z
N MET A 1 -3.58 -23.79 -6.45
CA MET A 1 -4.56 -23.27 -5.47
C MET A 1 -4.01 -21.94 -4.99
N ALA A 2 -4.80 -20.87 -5.05
CA ALA A 2 -4.33 -19.49 -4.94
C ALA A 2 -4.44 -18.97 -3.49
N ASP A 3 -3.66 -19.58 -2.61
CA ASP A 3 -3.54 -19.12 -1.23
C ASP A 3 -2.58 -17.93 -1.17
N VAL A 4 -2.97 -16.86 -0.46
CA VAL A 4 -2.15 -15.67 -0.25
C VAL A 4 -1.61 -15.70 1.18
N LYS A 5 -0.28 -15.79 1.32
CA LYS A 5 0.38 -15.66 2.62
C LYS A 5 0.68 -14.19 2.90
N ILE A 6 0.21 -13.71 4.04
CA ILE A 6 0.34 -12.33 4.48
C ILE A 6 1.14 -12.31 5.77
N PHE A 7 2.17 -11.49 5.80
CA PHE A 7 3.00 -11.27 6.98
C PHE A 7 2.73 -9.86 7.49
N LEU A 8 2.42 -9.74 8.77
CA LEU A 8 2.20 -8.47 9.45
C LEU A 8 3.18 -8.32 10.61
N LYS A 9 3.62 -7.07 10.84
CA LYS A 9 4.32 -6.71 12.07
C LYS A 9 3.33 -6.68 13.23
N PRO A 10 3.72 -7.11 14.44
CA PRO A 10 2.87 -7.00 15.61
C PRO A 10 2.56 -5.53 15.86
N ARG A 11 1.27 -5.25 16.12
CA ARG A 11 0.81 -3.87 16.30
C ARG A 11 1.55 -3.21 17.46
N PRO A 12 2.10 -2.00 17.30
CA PRO A 12 2.48 -1.21 18.44
C PRO A 12 1.19 -0.78 19.16
N ILE A 13 1.29 -0.48 20.45
CA ILE A 13 0.16 -0.02 21.28
C ILE A 13 -0.33 1.40 20.84
N SER A 14 0.14 1.91 19.69
CA SER A 14 -0.09 3.27 19.17
C SER A 14 -0.51 3.26 17.69
N PRO A 15 -1.50 4.08 17.26
CA PRO A 15 -2.23 3.93 16.01
C PRO A 15 -1.54 4.51 14.75
N ILE A 16 -0.21 4.53 14.68
CA ILE A 16 0.48 5.14 13.52
C ILE A 16 0.55 4.13 12.37
N LEU A 17 -0.45 4.22 11.47
CA LEU A 17 -0.68 3.39 10.28
C LEU A 17 0.43 3.41 9.20
N GLU A 18 1.36 4.37 9.23
CA GLU A 18 2.27 4.59 8.10
C GLU A 18 3.42 3.56 8.01
N THR A 19 3.61 2.71 9.01
CA THR A 19 4.77 1.79 9.09
C THR A 19 4.41 0.29 9.04
N TYR A 20 3.13 -0.06 8.89
CA TYR A 20 2.59 -1.42 9.13
C TYR A 20 1.76 -1.98 7.96
N GLY A 21 2.31 -1.95 6.74
CA GLY A 21 1.69 -2.60 5.58
C GLY A 21 1.80 -4.14 5.60
N PRO A 22 0.95 -4.86 4.85
CA PRO A 22 1.12 -6.29 4.62
C PRO A 22 2.35 -6.58 3.76
N PHE A 23 3.11 -7.60 4.16
CA PHE A 23 4.21 -8.14 3.38
C PHE A 23 3.81 -9.46 2.74
N PHE A 24 4.28 -9.68 1.52
CA PHE A 24 3.96 -10.86 0.71
C PHE A 24 5.25 -11.56 0.30
N ALA A 25 5.46 -12.78 0.79
CA ALA A 25 6.69 -13.55 0.56
C ALA A 25 7.05 -13.71 -0.92
N ASP A 26 6.04 -13.80 -1.77
CA ASP A 26 6.21 -14.05 -3.21
C ASP A 26 6.69 -12.80 -3.98
N TYR A 27 6.62 -11.61 -3.36
CA TYR A 27 6.91 -10.34 -4.03
C TYR A 27 7.95 -9.48 -3.31
N GLU A 28 8.12 -9.65 -2.00
CA GLU A 28 8.95 -8.77 -1.17
C GLU A 28 9.71 -9.56 -0.09
N THR A 29 10.84 -9.00 0.36
CA THR A 29 11.57 -9.53 1.52
C THR A 29 10.78 -9.26 2.79
N ILE A 30 10.52 -10.31 3.57
CA ILE A 30 9.79 -10.22 4.83
C ILE A 30 10.72 -9.65 5.91
N PRO A 31 10.36 -8.54 6.58
CA PRO A 31 11.11 -8.04 7.72
C PRO A 31 11.14 -9.04 8.88
N CYS A 32 12.26 -9.12 9.61
CA CYS A 32 12.41 -10.04 10.76
C CYS A 32 11.41 -9.77 11.89
N ASP A 33 10.87 -8.56 11.97
CA ASP A 33 9.85 -8.16 12.94
C ASP A 33 8.41 -8.40 12.45
N ALA A 34 8.20 -8.94 11.24
CA ALA A 34 6.89 -9.35 10.74
C ALA A 34 6.51 -10.76 11.23
N THR A 35 6.12 -10.85 12.50
CA THR A 35 5.91 -12.13 13.19
C THR A 35 4.52 -12.74 13.02
N GLU A 36 3.51 -11.95 12.61
CA GLU A 36 2.15 -12.48 12.44
C GLU A 36 1.96 -13.01 11.01
N VAL A 37 1.54 -14.27 10.88
CA VAL A 37 1.35 -14.93 9.59
C VAL A 37 -0.09 -15.34 9.41
N TYR A 38 -0.63 -15.01 8.24
CA TYR A 38 -2.00 -15.30 7.85
C TYR A 38 -2.03 -15.93 6.46
N THR A 39 -3.01 -16.79 6.23
CA THR A 39 -3.25 -17.38 4.91
C THR A 39 -4.69 -17.11 4.53
N ILE A 40 -4.90 -16.36 3.44
CA ILE A 40 -6.23 -16.11 2.88
C ILE A 40 -6.40 -16.93 1.62
N HIS A 41 -7.53 -17.64 1.52
CA HIS A 41 -7.93 -18.27 0.27
C HIS A 41 -8.80 -17.31 -0.55
N SER A 42 -8.19 -16.50 -1.40
CA SER A 42 -8.90 -15.59 -2.31
C SER A 42 -8.21 -15.58 -3.68
N PRO A 43 -8.73 -16.34 -4.67
CA PRO A 43 -8.18 -16.35 -6.02
C PRO A 43 -8.20 -14.96 -6.68
N ALA A 44 -9.22 -14.16 -6.40
CA ALA A 44 -9.31 -12.79 -6.91
C ALA A 44 -8.21 -11.90 -6.32
N LEU A 45 -7.97 -12.01 -5.01
CA LEU A 45 -6.89 -11.27 -4.36
C LEU A 45 -5.52 -11.70 -4.89
N SER A 46 -5.27 -13.01 -5.01
CA SER A 46 -4.02 -13.55 -5.54
C SER A 46 -3.74 -13.06 -6.96
N ALA A 47 -4.74 -13.08 -7.84
CA ALA A 47 -4.61 -12.55 -9.19
C ALA A 47 -4.30 -11.05 -9.19
N ALA A 48 -5.01 -10.27 -8.37
CA ALA A 48 -4.82 -8.83 -8.29
C ALA A 48 -3.45 -8.45 -7.70
N LEU A 49 -2.95 -9.17 -6.69
CA LEU A 49 -1.61 -8.99 -6.15
C LEU A 49 -0.54 -9.33 -7.20
N SER A 50 -0.72 -10.41 -7.96
CA SER A 50 0.16 -10.75 -9.07
C SER A 50 0.21 -9.62 -10.09
N THR A 51 -0.94 -9.09 -10.53
CA THR A 51 -0.98 -7.95 -11.44
C THR A 51 -0.34 -6.69 -10.83
N LEU A 52 -0.54 -6.44 -9.52
CA LEU A 52 0.05 -5.29 -8.85
C LEU A 52 1.59 -5.36 -8.86
N PHE A 53 2.15 -6.48 -8.43
CA PHE A 53 3.59 -6.63 -8.20
C PHE A 53 4.38 -7.01 -9.46
N ASN A 54 3.82 -7.82 -10.35
CA ASN A 54 4.53 -8.30 -11.54
C ASN A 54 4.34 -7.37 -12.74
N ASP A 55 3.19 -6.69 -12.85
CA ASP A 55 2.87 -5.87 -14.02
C ASP A 55 2.85 -4.38 -13.68
N PHE A 56 2.01 -3.97 -12.73
CA PHE A 56 1.71 -2.57 -12.47
C PHE A 56 2.91 -1.80 -11.90
N ILE A 57 3.47 -2.26 -10.78
CA ILE A 57 4.60 -1.60 -10.13
C ILE A 57 5.79 -1.50 -11.11
N PRO A 58 6.28 -2.60 -11.73
CA PRO A 58 7.37 -2.51 -12.69
C PRO A 58 7.07 -1.57 -13.86
N SER A 59 5.82 -1.54 -14.34
CA SER A 59 5.44 -0.64 -15.42
C SER A 59 5.53 0.85 -15.04
N LEU A 60 5.41 1.20 -13.75
CA LEU A 60 5.48 2.58 -13.27
C LEU A 60 6.83 2.97 -12.67
N SER A 61 7.68 1.99 -12.38
CA SER A 61 9.05 2.19 -11.87
C SER A 61 10.03 2.77 -12.89
N VAL A 62 9.62 2.89 -14.17
CA VAL A 62 10.45 3.52 -15.20
C VAL A 62 10.51 5.03 -14.99
N GLU A 63 11.65 5.64 -15.31
CA GLU A 63 11.84 7.08 -15.21
C GLU A 63 10.79 7.81 -16.09
N VAL A 64 10.13 8.81 -15.50
CA VAL A 64 9.17 9.64 -16.23
C VAL A 64 9.94 10.49 -17.25
N PRO A 65 9.58 10.46 -18.54
CA PRO A 65 10.28 11.23 -19.56
C PRO A 65 10.25 12.74 -19.26
N ASP A 66 11.36 13.42 -19.48
CA ASP A 66 11.43 14.89 -19.43
C ASP A 66 11.01 15.47 -20.79
N PRO A 67 9.85 16.14 -20.93
CA PRO A 67 9.36 16.64 -22.21
C PRO A 67 10.32 17.63 -22.91
N SER A 68 11.21 18.28 -22.15
CA SER A 68 12.18 19.24 -22.70
C SER A 68 13.29 18.58 -23.52
N LYS A 69 13.51 17.28 -23.33
CA LYS A 69 14.48 16.47 -24.07
C LYS A 69 13.93 15.91 -25.37
N PHE A 70 12.65 16.12 -25.67
CA PHE A 70 11.97 15.61 -26.86
C PHE A 70 11.49 16.72 -27.77
N ASP A 71 11.56 16.48 -29.08
CA ASP A 71 10.90 17.33 -30.07
C ASP A 71 9.38 17.35 -29.86
N ARG A 72 8.76 18.49 -30.14
CA ARG A 72 7.30 18.67 -30.00
C ARG A 72 6.48 17.63 -30.78
N SER A 73 7.02 17.09 -31.87
CA SER A 73 6.38 16.03 -32.64
C SER A 73 6.21 14.72 -31.86
N ALA A 74 7.03 14.47 -30.84
CA ALA A 74 6.93 13.29 -29.97
C ALA A 74 5.99 13.51 -28.77
N TRP A 75 5.52 14.73 -28.53
CA TRP A 75 4.65 15.03 -27.38
C TRP A 75 3.31 14.28 -27.39
N PRO A 76 2.64 14.04 -28.54
CA PRO A 76 1.44 13.19 -28.57
C PRO A 76 1.70 11.78 -28.06
N ASP A 77 2.85 11.19 -28.40
CA ASP A 77 3.23 9.84 -27.96
C ASP A 77 3.52 9.81 -26.46
N LEU A 78 4.15 10.85 -25.91
CA LEU A 78 4.36 11.03 -24.48
C LEU A 78 3.04 11.18 -23.71
N LEU A 79 2.08 11.93 -24.27
CA LEU A 79 0.74 12.04 -23.70
C LEU A 79 0.04 10.67 -23.69
N GLU A 80 0.14 9.90 -24.77
CA GLU A 80 -0.51 8.60 -24.88
C GLU A 80 0.12 7.56 -23.96
N LEU A 81 1.44 7.61 -23.77
CA LEU A 81 2.14 6.84 -22.74
C LEU A 81 1.57 7.16 -21.36
N ALA A 82 1.48 8.44 -21.00
CA ALA A 82 0.94 8.87 -19.71
C ALA A 82 -0.53 8.43 -19.53
N ARG A 83 -1.35 8.56 -20.57
CA ARG A 83 -2.75 8.10 -20.60
C ARG A 83 -2.83 6.61 -20.34
N THR A 84 -1.98 5.81 -20.99
CA THR A 84 -1.95 4.35 -20.83
C THR A 84 -1.61 3.96 -19.38
N LYS A 85 -0.59 4.59 -18.78
CA LYS A 85 -0.22 4.35 -17.39
C LYS A 85 -1.34 4.71 -16.41
N ILE A 86 -2.00 5.84 -16.62
CA ILE A 86 -3.13 6.27 -15.78
C ILE A 86 -4.33 5.35 -15.96
N SER A 87 -4.63 4.96 -17.20
CA SER A 87 -5.71 4.02 -17.52
C SER A 87 -5.52 2.71 -16.76
N PHE A 88 -4.31 2.15 -16.80
CA PHE A 88 -4.00 0.92 -16.06
C PHE A 88 -4.16 1.10 -14.54
N SER A 89 -3.71 2.25 -13.99
CA SER A 89 -3.91 2.56 -12.58
C SER A 89 -5.37 2.69 -12.18
N LEU A 90 -6.21 3.24 -13.06
CA LEU A 90 -7.64 3.40 -12.83
C LEU A 90 -8.33 2.04 -12.81
N ASP A 91 -7.98 1.15 -13.73
CA ASP A 91 -8.60 -0.17 -13.84
C ASP A 91 -8.28 -1.03 -12.60
N LEU A 92 -7.03 -1.03 -12.14
CA LEU A 92 -6.65 -1.71 -10.89
C LEU A 92 -7.32 -1.10 -9.66
N ARG A 93 -7.44 0.24 -9.62
CA ARG A 93 -8.12 0.92 -8.52
C ARG A 93 -9.61 0.56 -8.49
N ILE A 94 -10.28 0.56 -9.63
CA ILE A 94 -11.69 0.16 -9.76
C ILE A 94 -11.89 -1.27 -9.25
N LEU A 95 -11.00 -2.19 -9.62
CA LEU A 95 -11.03 -3.57 -9.13
C LEU A 95 -11.01 -3.61 -7.59
N CYS A 96 -10.10 -2.86 -6.97
CA CYS A 96 -9.98 -2.81 -5.52
C CYS A 96 -11.21 -2.17 -4.85
N GLU A 97 -11.78 -1.11 -5.45
CA GLU A 97 -13.01 -0.46 -4.97
C GLU A 97 -14.19 -1.43 -4.99
N ASP A 98 -14.37 -2.16 -6.10
CA ASP A 98 -15.48 -3.09 -6.28
C ASP A 98 -15.39 -4.28 -5.32
N HIS A 99 -14.19 -4.85 -5.16
CA HIS A 99 -13.95 -5.93 -4.21
C HIS A 99 -14.12 -5.46 -2.77
N GLY A 100 -13.58 -4.29 -2.41
CA GLY A 100 -13.74 -3.73 -1.06
C GLY A 100 -15.21 -3.53 -0.69
N VAL A 101 -16.01 -2.95 -1.58
CA VAL A 101 -17.45 -2.74 -1.35
C VAL A 101 -18.19 -4.07 -1.24
N ARG A 102 -17.89 -5.04 -2.12
CA ARG A 102 -18.52 -6.36 -2.10
C ARG A 102 -18.20 -7.11 -0.81
N LEU A 103 -16.95 -7.10 -0.36
CA LEU A 103 -16.54 -7.74 0.89
C LEU A 103 -17.19 -7.07 2.10
N SER A 104 -17.29 -5.74 2.12
CA SER A 104 -17.87 -5.01 3.25
C SER A 104 -19.38 -5.16 3.37
N LEU A 105 -20.12 -5.37 2.28
CA LEU A 105 -21.59 -5.34 2.26
C LEU A 105 -22.23 -6.68 1.88
N GLY A 106 -21.47 -7.65 1.38
CA GLY A 106 -21.97 -8.94 0.89
C GLY A 106 -23.09 -8.75 -0.13
N ASP A 107 -24.21 -9.46 0.07
CA ASP A 107 -25.38 -9.42 -0.80
C ASP A 107 -26.08 -8.05 -0.87
N ARG A 108 -25.72 -7.11 0.01
CA ARG A 108 -26.26 -5.74 0.03
C ARG A 108 -25.41 -4.76 -0.76
N ALA A 109 -24.32 -5.21 -1.39
CA ALA A 109 -23.47 -4.35 -2.20
C ALA A 109 -24.26 -3.76 -3.39
N PRO A 110 -24.23 -2.43 -3.59
CA PRO A 110 -24.87 -1.83 -4.76
C PRO A 110 -24.13 -2.24 -6.05
N VAL A 111 -24.81 -2.11 -7.18
CA VAL A 111 -24.18 -2.30 -8.50
C VAL A 111 -23.07 -1.25 -8.68
N PRO A 112 -21.83 -1.66 -9.03
CA PRO A 112 -20.75 -0.72 -9.22
C PRO A 112 -21.02 0.26 -10.38
N PRO A 113 -20.65 1.55 -10.24
CA PRO A 113 -20.75 2.50 -11.33
C PRO A 113 -19.90 2.10 -12.53
N PRO A 114 -20.32 2.49 -13.75
CA PRO A 114 -19.49 2.30 -14.93
C PRO A 114 -18.21 3.13 -14.83
N ARG A 115 -17.19 2.72 -15.59
CA ARG A 115 -15.83 3.26 -15.53
C ARG A 115 -15.76 4.79 -15.70
N ASP A 116 -16.54 5.34 -16.61
CA ASP A 116 -16.61 6.77 -16.92
C ASP A 116 -17.36 7.60 -15.86
N MET A 117 -18.12 6.93 -14.98
CA MET A 117 -18.80 7.55 -13.84
C MET A 117 -18.07 7.31 -12.51
N ARG A 118 -16.80 6.89 -12.56
CA ARG A 118 -15.96 6.70 -11.37
C ARG A 118 -15.44 8.05 -10.86
N GLY A 119 -16.06 8.52 -9.79
CA GLY A 119 -15.53 9.59 -8.95
C GLY A 119 -16.60 10.14 -7.99
N PRO A 120 -16.21 10.81 -6.89
CA PRO A 120 -17.16 11.37 -5.92
C PRO A 120 -18.16 12.37 -6.53
N ARG A 121 -17.77 13.04 -7.62
CA ARG A 121 -18.63 13.98 -8.35
C ARG A 121 -19.76 13.27 -9.11
N TRP A 122 -19.49 12.09 -9.65
CA TRP A 122 -20.39 11.38 -10.56
C TRP A 122 -21.20 10.29 -9.85
N SER A 123 -20.59 9.64 -8.86
CA SER A 123 -21.18 8.54 -8.10
C SER A 123 -21.01 8.76 -6.59
N PRO A 124 -21.62 9.80 -6.00
CA PRO A 124 -21.36 10.21 -4.62
C PRO A 124 -21.67 9.11 -3.60
N GLU A 125 -22.77 8.37 -3.75
CA GLU A 125 -23.15 7.29 -2.82
C GLU A 125 -22.17 6.11 -2.87
N TRP A 126 -21.68 5.76 -4.06
CA TRP A 126 -20.64 4.74 -4.20
C TRP A 126 -19.35 5.17 -3.49
N TYR A 127 -18.92 6.42 -3.73
CA TYR A 127 -17.68 6.91 -3.13
C TYR A 127 -17.80 7.17 -1.63
N LYS A 128 -19.00 7.39 -1.10
CA LYS A 128 -19.25 7.38 0.35
C LYS A 128 -18.91 6.01 0.97
N LEU A 129 -19.26 4.92 0.29
CA LEU A 129 -18.90 3.56 0.72
C LEU A 129 -17.40 3.30 0.60
N VAL A 130 -16.81 3.58 -0.57
CA VAL A 130 -15.37 3.40 -0.82
C VAL A 130 -14.54 4.16 0.21
N LEU A 131 -14.88 5.43 0.48
CA LEU A 131 -14.16 6.25 1.47
C LEU A 131 -14.40 5.76 2.90
N SER A 132 -15.59 5.25 3.22
CA SER A 132 -15.87 4.63 4.52
C SER A 132 -15.03 3.37 4.75
N ILE A 133 -14.79 2.57 3.71
CA ILE A 133 -13.96 1.36 3.76
C ILE A 133 -12.50 1.75 3.87
N ARG A 134 -12.03 2.68 3.04
CA ARG A 134 -10.64 3.18 3.06
C ARG A 134 -10.28 3.86 4.39
N GLY A 135 -11.23 4.59 4.97
CA GLY A 135 -11.06 5.31 6.24
C GLY A 135 -11.16 4.42 7.48
N ARG A 136 -11.40 3.12 7.33
CA ARG A 136 -11.54 2.15 8.43
C ARG A 136 -10.17 1.74 8.99
N GLY A 137 -9.29 2.71 9.22
CA GLY A 137 -7.84 2.57 9.50
C GLY A 137 -7.49 1.58 10.63
N ASP A 138 -8.42 1.30 11.54
CA ASP A 138 -8.24 0.31 12.60
C ASP A 138 -9.13 -0.90 12.35
N ILE A 139 -8.68 -1.79 11.46
CA ILE A 139 -9.33 -3.09 11.30
C ILE A 139 -8.95 -3.91 12.53
N GLU A 140 -9.81 -3.98 13.54
CA GLU A 140 -9.68 -4.99 14.59
C GLU A 140 -9.92 -6.37 13.96
N LEU A 141 -8.88 -7.19 13.89
CA LEU A 141 -8.97 -8.58 13.42
C LEU A 141 -9.74 -9.38 14.47
N ARG A 142 -11.07 -9.27 14.46
CA ARG A 142 -11.97 -10.02 15.34
C ARG A 142 -12.10 -11.45 14.82
N ASP A 143 -12.00 -12.43 15.71
CA ASP A 143 -11.91 -13.86 15.36
C ASP A 143 -13.02 -14.36 14.41
N LYS A 144 -14.23 -13.80 14.45
CA LYS A 144 -15.37 -14.27 13.64
C LYS A 144 -15.38 -13.76 12.19
N SER A 145 -14.64 -12.70 11.88
CA SER A 145 -14.58 -12.08 10.54
C SER A 145 -13.13 -11.81 10.11
N ARG A 146 -12.18 -12.48 10.74
CA ARG A 146 -10.74 -12.25 10.62
C ARG A 146 -10.26 -12.28 9.17
N ASP A 147 -10.71 -13.25 8.40
CA ASP A 147 -10.29 -13.42 7.00
C ASP A 147 -10.86 -12.33 6.09
N THR A 148 -12.13 -11.95 6.27
CA THR A 148 -12.78 -10.88 5.48
C THR A 148 -12.17 -9.51 5.79
N GLU A 149 -11.96 -9.22 7.08
CA GLU A 149 -11.36 -7.97 7.54
C GLU A 149 -9.89 -7.87 7.08
N LEU A 150 -9.14 -8.98 7.14
CA LEU A 150 -7.77 -9.01 6.62
C LEU A 150 -7.74 -8.89 5.09
N GLU A 151 -8.65 -9.52 4.36
CA GLU A 151 -8.75 -9.36 2.91
C GLU A 151 -9.06 -7.90 2.55
N LEU A 152 -10.01 -7.27 3.25
CA LEU A 152 -10.37 -5.87 3.07
C LEU A 152 -9.19 -4.93 3.37
N PHE A 153 -8.41 -5.22 4.42
CA PHE A 153 -7.15 -4.52 4.70
C PHE A 153 -6.20 -4.56 3.50
N VAL A 154 -6.01 -5.73 2.89
CA VAL A 154 -5.13 -5.86 1.72
C VAL A 154 -5.67 -5.08 0.52
N TRP A 155 -6.97 -5.14 0.23
CA TRP A 155 -7.55 -4.36 -0.86
C TRP A 155 -7.37 -2.84 -0.67
N VAL A 156 -7.50 -2.35 0.56
CA VAL A 156 -7.23 -0.95 0.89
C VAL A 156 -5.74 -0.63 0.72
N TYR A 157 -4.84 -1.49 1.20
CA TYR A 157 -3.40 -1.35 0.98
C TYR A 157 -3.06 -1.24 -0.51
N MET A 158 -3.62 -2.12 -1.35
CA MET A 158 -3.41 -2.08 -2.80
C MET A 158 -3.86 -0.75 -3.40
N GLN A 159 -5.01 -0.19 -2.98
CA GLN A 159 -5.44 1.15 -3.44
C GLN A 159 -4.43 2.24 -3.09
N HIS A 160 -3.89 2.23 -1.87
CA HIS A 160 -2.86 3.17 -1.45
C HIS A 160 -1.57 3.02 -2.26
N THR A 161 -1.14 1.78 -2.50
CA THR A 161 0.03 1.48 -3.33
C THR A 161 -0.16 1.94 -4.78
N ILE A 162 -1.34 1.68 -5.37
CA ILE A 162 -1.71 2.15 -6.71
C ILE A 162 -1.65 3.68 -6.78
N ASP A 163 -2.28 4.37 -5.82
CA ASP A 163 -2.28 5.84 -5.78
C ASP A 163 -0.87 6.42 -5.65
N LYS A 164 -0.01 5.80 -4.82
CA LYS A 164 1.38 6.20 -4.62
C LYS A 164 2.18 6.07 -5.91
N TRP A 165 2.17 4.91 -6.55
CA TRP A 165 2.96 4.65 -7.76
C TRP A 165 2.44 5.42 -8.98
N ALA A 166 1.12 5.60 -9.10
CA ALA A 166 0.53 6.35 -10.21
C ALA A 166 0.67 7.88 -10.07
N MET A 167 1.03 8.40 -8.88
CA MET A 167 1.04 9.83 -8.59
C MET A 167 1.88 10.62 -9.59
N ILE A 168 3.11 10.19 -9.84
CA ILE A 168 4.02 10.91 -10.73
C ILE A 168 3.53 10.92 -12.18
N TRP A 169 2.97 9.79 -12.64
CA TRP A 169 2.38 9.67 -13.96
C TRP A 169 1.11 10.51 -14.13
N ARG A 170 0.33 10.71 -13.06
CA ARG A 170 -0.82 11.63 -13.06
C ARG A 170 -0.38 13.07 -13.26
N PHE A 171 0.68 13.51 -12.58
CA PHE A 171 1.24 14.85 -12.79
C PHE A 171 1.77 15.02 -14.21
N PHE A 172 2.51 14.03 -14.70
CA PHE A 172 3.06 14.02 -16.05
C PHE A 172 1.96 14.11 -17.12
N TYR A 173 0.86 13.36 -16.99
CA TYR A 173 -0.27 13.47 -17.91
C TYR A 173 -0.90 14.87 -17.92
N VAL A 174 -1.10 15.49 -16.76
CA VAL A 174 -1.65 16.84 -16.67
C VAL A 174 -0.70 17.86 -17.32
N GLU A 175 0.60 17.70 -17.14
CA GLU A 175 1.60 18.52 -17.81
C GLU A 175 1.55 18.34 -19.33
N MET A 176 1.58 17.09 -19.81
CA MET A 176 1.52 16.78 -21.23
C MET A 176 0.21 17.25 -21.88
N LEU A 177 -0.92 17.18 -21.19
CA LEU A 177 -2.20 17.75 -21.68
C LEU A 177 -2.09 19.27 -21.93
N LYS A 178 -1.40 20.01 -21.06
CA LYS A 178 -1.18 21.45 -21.22
C LYS A 178 -0.20 21.75 -22.35
N LEU A 179 0.84 20.94 -22.50
CA LEU A 179 1.86 21.10 -23.53
C LEU A 179 1.33 20.76 -24.93
N THR A 180 0.44 19.78 -25.02
CA THR A 180 -0.18 19.33 -26.28
C THR A 180 -1.52 20.02 -26.58
N ASP A 181 -1.92 21.00 -25.78
CA ASP A 181 -3.16 21.75 -26.01
C ASP A 181 -3.11 22.42 -27.40
N PRO A 182 -4.05 22.11 -28.31
CA PRO A 182 -4.05 22.64 -29.66
C PRO A 182 -4.45 24.12 -29.75
N ILE A 183 -5.08 24.67 -28.70
CA ILE A 183 -5.62 26.03 -28.64
C ILE A 183 -4.61 26.96 -27.96
N ALA A 184 -4.03 26.52 -26.86
CA ALA A 184 -3.08 27.32 -26.07
C ALA A 184 -2.00 26.44 -25.42
N PRO A 185 -1.03 25.91 -26.20
CA PRO A 185 0.01 25.05 -25.66
C PRO A 185 0.85 25.84 -24.65
N ALA A 186 0.96 25.30 -23.44
CA ALA A 186 1.85 25.85 -22.44
C ALA A 186 3.29 25.85 -22.98
N ARG A 187 4.06 26.89 -22.66
CA ARG A 187 5.51 26.88 -22.92
C ARG A 187 6.15 26.08 -21.79
N LEU A 188 7.08 25.18 -22.15
CA LEU A 188 8.00 24.62 -21.17
C LEU A 188 8.67 25.78 -20.42
N PRO A 189 8.80 25.71 -19.08
CA PRO A 189 9.60 26.68 -18.35
C PRO A 189 11.00 26.70 -19.00
N SER A 190 11.38 27.83 -19.61
CA SER A 190 12.70 27.94 -20.21
C SER A 190 13.71 28.04 -19.07
N CYS A 191 14.40 26.92 -18.80
CA CYS A 191 15.52 26.79 -17.86
C CYS A 191 15.25 27.20 -16.39
N CYS A 192 15.08 26.21 -15.51
CA CYS A 192 15.43 26.23 -14.08
C CYS A 192 15.34 24.76 -13.62
N ILE A 193 16.43 23.99 -13.52
CA ILE A 193 17.36 23.93 -12.37
C ILE A 193 16.59 24.08 -11.05
N GLU A 194 16.62 23.02 -10.23
CA GLU A 194 16.00 22.87 -8.89
C GLU A 194 14.54 22.39 -8.82
N SER A 195 14.27 21.18 -9.32
CA SER A 195 13.26 20.30 -8.69
C SER A 195 13.70 18.85 -8.57
N SER A 196 15.01 18.57 -8.68
CA SER A 196 15.58 17.23 -8.57
C SER A 196 15.31 16.58 -7.22
N SER A 197 15.06 17.36 -6.15
CA SER A 197 14.96 16.82 -4.78
C SER A 197 13.80 15.85 -4.54
N LEU A 198 12.66 15.98 -5.23
CA LEU A 198 11.51 15.07 -5.05
C LEU A 198 11.61 13.82 -5.94
N PHE A 199 12.15 13.99 -7.15
CA PHE A 199 12.40 12.90 -8.09
C PHE A 199 13.57 12.03 -7.63
N ASP A 200 14.64 12.63 -7.12
CA ASP A 200 15.79 11.94 -6.55
C ASP A 200 15.42 11.17 -5.28
N LEU A 201 14.46 11.65 -4.48
CA LEU A 201 14.05 10.97 -3.24
C LEU A 201 13.24 9.68 -3.52
N LEU A 202 12.40 9.69 -4.56
CA LEU A 202 11.62 8.52 -4.96
C LEU A 202 12.47 7.52 -5.75
N SER A 203 13.34 8.01 -6.64
CA SER A 203 14.25 7.16 -7.42
C SER A 203 15.35 6.56 -6.54
N SER A 204 15.97 7.32 -5.63
CA SER A 204 17.00 6.80 -4.72
C SER A 204 16.47 5.76 -3.76
N LYS A 205 15.22 5.88 -3.29
CA LYS A 205 14.59 4.83 -2.46
C LYS A 205 14.28 3.57 -3.26
N ALA A 206 13.81 3.70 -4.49
CA ALA A 206 13.57 2.55 -5.36
C ALA A 206 14.88 1.84 -5.77
N LEU A 207 15.92 2.62 -6.09
CA LEU A 207 17.23 2.11 -6.52
C LEU A 207 18.03 1.56 -5.33
N ALA A 208 17.96 2.20 -4.15
CA ALA A 208 18.56 1.66 -2.92
C ALA A 208 17.88 0.37 -2.45
N ALA A 209 16.55 0.24 -2.62
CA ALA A 209 15.86 -1.02 -2.37
C ALA A 209 16.30 -2.12 -3.35
N ALA A 210 16.45 -1.80 -4.64
CA ALA A 210 16.94 -2.73 -5.64
C ALA A 210 18.42 -3.13 -5.42
N SER A 211 19.28 -2.21 -5.02
CA SER A 211 20.70 -2.47 -4.74
C SER A 211 20.92 -3.21 -3.41
N ALA A 212 20.12 -2.96 -2.39
CA ALA A 212 20.16 -3.74 -1.14
C ALA A 212 19.79 -5.21 -1.39
N LEU A 213 18.83 -5.47 -2.30
CA LEU A 213 18.50 -6.83 -2.72
C LEU A 213 19.65 -7.47 -3.50
N ALA A 214 20.27 -6.77 -4.46
CA ALA A 214 21.39 -7.30 -5.23
C ALA A 214 22.64 -7.58 -4.38
N SER A 215 22.90 -6.77 -3.34
CA SER A 215 24.09 -6.93 -2.47
C SER A 215 23.99 -8.09 -1.49
N VAL A 216 22.79 -8.60 -1.19
CA VAL A 216 22.61 -9.80 -0.35
C VAL A 216 22.93 -11.06 -1.16
N PHE A 217 22.66 -11.06 -2.47
CA PHE A 217 22.89 -12.24 -3.33
C PHE A 217 24.34 -12.42 -3.81
N THR A 218 25.17 -11.37 -3.77
CA THR A 218 26.59 -11.47 -4.16
C THR A 218 27.50 -11.97 -3.04
N VAL A 219 27.06 -11.98 -1.79
CA VAL A 219 27.87 -12.47 -0.66
C VAL A 219 27.80 -14.00 -0.51
N GLU A 220 26.76 -14.67 -1.02
CA GLU A 220 26.60 -16.13 -0.85
C GLU A 220 27.08 -16.98 -2.05
N THR A 221 27.56 -16.39 -3.15
CA THR A 221 27.95 -17.14 -4.36
C THR A 221 29.45 -17.21 -4.65
N SER A 222 30.33 -16.78 -3.73
CA SER A 222 31.78 -17.01 -3.86
C SER A 222 32.34 -17.92 -2.76
N THR A 223 31.94 -19.20 -2.75
CA THR A 223 32.85 -20.24 -2.26
C THR A 223 32.84 -21.38 -3.26
N SER A 224 33.79 -21.30 -4.19
CA SER A 224 34.15 -22.33 -5.16
C SER A 224 34.47 -23.64 -4.46
N ASP A 225 33.88 -24.70 -5.00
CA ASP A 225 34.09 -26.10 -4.69
C ASP A 225 35.57 -26.53 -4.61
N ASN A 226 35.87 -27.40 -3.63
CA ASN A 226 36.73 -28.57 -3.80
C ASN A 226 36.50 -29.57 -2.65
N ASP A 227 35.65 -30.57 -2.94
CA ASP A 227 35.63 -32.00 -2.60
C ASP A 227 36.10 -32.58 -1.22
N PRO A 228 35.60 -33.79 -0.86
CA PRO A 228 35.29 -34.19 0.52
C PRO A 228 36.19 -35.32 1.07
N SER A 229 36.17 -35.52 2.40
CA SER A 229 35.91 -36.82 3.05
C SER A 229 36.38 -36.92 4.51
N LEU A 230 35.47 -37.50 5.32
CA LEU A 230 35.66 -38.48 6.40
C LEU A 230 36.15 -38.08 7.80
N LEU A 231 35.41 -38.67 8.76
CA LEU A 231 35.71 -39.03 10.15
C LEU A 231 35.11 -38.15 11.28
N SER A 232 34.26 -38.84 12.06
CA SER A 232 33.52 -38.48 13.26
C SER A 232 34.43 -38.29 14.52
N PRO A 233 33.90 -38.37 15.76
CA PRO A 233 33.36 -37.29 16.58
C PRO A 233 34.14 -37.12 17.93
N SER A 234 33.91 -36.03 18.69
CA SER A 234 34.34 -35.92 20.10
C SER A 234 33.61 -34.74 20.76
N SER A 235 32.64 -34.98 21.66
CA SER A 235 32.81 -35.01 23.12
C SER A 235 33.33 -33.69 23.71
N ASN A 236 32.54 -32.97 24.52
CA ASN A 236 32.39 -33.28 25.95
C ASN A 236 31.39 -32.35 26.67
N ASN A 237 30.88 -32.88 27.78
CA ASN A 237 29.92 -32.31 28.74
C ASN A 237 30.37 -31.01 29.44
N GLY A 238 29.39 -30.29 29.99
CA GLY A 238 29.61 -29.34 31.09
C GLY A 238 28.33 -28.68 31.58
N SER A 239 27.83 -29.10 32.74
CA SER A 239 26.54 -28.76 33.34
C SER A 239 26.65 -27.81 34.55
N TYR A 240 25.50 -27.19 34.88
CA TYR A 240 24.95 -26.86 36.21
C TYR A 240 24.77 -25.38 36.64
N ALA A 241 23.61 -25.21 37.32
CA ALA A 241 23.21 -24.25 38.37
C ALA A 241 22.72 -22.85 37.92
N THR A 242 21.41 -22.56 37.92
CA THR A 242 20.55 -22.07 39.04
C THR A 242 21.08 -20.82 39.75
N ASP A 243 20.33 -19.70 39.68
CA ASP A 243 19.60 -19.19 40.84
C ASP A 243 18.61 -18.06 40.51
N SER A 244 17.51 -18.08 41.24
CA SER A 244 16.39 -17.14 41.22
C SER A 244 16.69 -15.91 42.07
N ILE A 245 16.23 -14.72 41.69
CA ILE A 245 15.79 -13.69 42.66
C ILE A 245 14.54 -12.98 42.15
N SER A 246 13.49 -13.07 42.95
CA SER A 246 12.27 -12.26 42.93
C SER A 246 12.46 -11.04 43.84
N SER A 247 11.87 -9.89 43.50
CA SER A 247 11.41 -8.92 44.50
C SER A 247 10.34 -7.98 43.92
N SER A 248 9.19 -8.04 44.58
CA SER A 248 8.03 -7.15 44.61
C SER A 248 8.32 -5.68 44.94
N ARG A 249 7.39 -4.76 44.60
CA ARG A 249 6.57 -3.91 45.52
C ARG A 249 5.98 -2.69 44.74
N VAL A 250 4.67 -2.64 44.47
CA VAL A 250 3.53 -1.97 45.19
C VAL A 250 3.49 -0.44 45.07
N GLY A 251 2.29 0.04 44.70
CA GLY A 251 1.77 1.41 44.75
C GLY A 251 0.79 1.56 43.59
N ASP A 252 -0.48 1.17 43.64
CA ASP A 252 -1.55 1.44 44.62
C ASP A 252 -1.83 2.94 44.82
N LEU A 253 -2.87 3.42 44.14
CA LEU A 253 -3.75 4.52 44.55
C LEU A 253 -5.05 4.44 43.73
N ASP A 254 -6.11 4.10 44.48
CA ASP A 254 -7.54 4.05 44.17
C ASP A 254 -8.12 5.39 43.65
N ASP A 255 -9.03 5.32 42.68
CA ASP A 255 -10.51 5.51 42.76
C ASP A 255 -11.00 6.96 42.88
N GLU A 256 -11.84 7.36 41.92
CA GLU A 256 -13.13 7.99 42.21
C GLU A 256 -14.09 7.76 41.03
N ASP A 257 -15.18 7.08 41.36
CA ASP A 257 -16.31 6.73 40.52
C ASP A 257 -17.21 7.92 40.14
N THR A 258 -18.07 7.68 39.14
CA THR A 258 -19.54 7.92 39.21
C THR A 258 -20.14 8.86 38.15
N ASN A 259 -20.79 8.22 37.17
CA ASN A 259 -22.09 8.51 36.53
C ASN A 259 -22.60 9.96 36.38
N SER A 260 -23.06 10.34 35.17
CA SER A 260 -24.47 10.16 34.78
C SER A 260 -24.80 10.66 33.35
N SER A 261 -25.63 9.89 32.66
CA SER A 261 -26.71 10.21 31.68
C SER A 261 -26.78 11.58 30.96
N GLY A 262 -27.04 11.55 29.64
CA GLY A 262 -27.42 12.69 28.76
C GLY A 262 -28.80 13.33 29.05
N PRO A 263 -29.51 14.03 28.12
CA PRO A 263 -29.46 13.94 26.64
C PRO A 263 -29.65 15.26 25.81
N LEU A 264 -29.54 15.12 24.48
CA LEU A 264 -30.24 15.81 23.36
C LEU A 264 -30.56 17.32 23.41
N ARG A 265 -30.06 18.07 22.41
CA ARG A 265 -30.79 19.25 21.89
C ARG A 265 -30.63 19.46 20.38
N HIS A 266 -31.70 19.08 19.66
CA HIS A 266 -32.06 19.48 18.30
C HIS A 266 -32.04 21.00 18.13
N ARG A 267 -31.54 21.51 17.00
CA ARG A 267 -31.98 22.80 16.43
C ARG A 267 -32.18 22.67 14.92
N ASN A 268 -33.45 22.71 14.54
CA ASN A 268 -33.91 23.00 13.19
C ASN A 268 -33.65 24.48 12.89
N LEU A 269 -33.19 24.82 11.68
CA LEU A 269 -33.23 26.19 11.17
C LEU A 269 -34.10 26.21 9.92
N VAL A 270 -35.23 26.90 10.06
CA VAL A 270 -36.23 27.17 9.02
C VAL A 270 -35.84 28.45 8.29
N VAL A 271 -35.87 28.35 6.95
CA VAL A 271 -36.24 29.32 5.91
C VAL A 271 -36.37 30.80 6.31
N ALA A 272 -35.69 31.67 5.56
CA ALA A 272 -36.18 33.01 5.23
C ALA A 272 -35.91 33.29 3.74
N ASN A 273 -36.99 33.34 2.95
CA ASN A 273 -37.05 34.05 1.67
C ASN A 273 -37.39 35.51 1.97
N LEU A 274 -36.65 36.44 1.37
CA LEU A 274 -37.13 37.71 0.81
C LEU A 274 -36.19 38.11 -0.31
#